data_AF-A0A8T5I1M6-F1
#
_entry.id   AF-A0A8T5I1M6-F1
#
_cell.length_a   1.000
_cell.length_b   1.000
_cell.length_c   1.000
_cell.angle_alpha   90.00
_cell.angle_beta   90.00
_cell.angle_gamma   90.00
#
_symmetry.space_group_name_H-M   'P 1'
#
loop_
_entity.id
_entity.type
_entity.pdbx_description
1 polymer ?
#
loop_
_entity_poly.entity_id
_entity_poly.type
_entity_poly.pdbx_seq_one_letter_code
_entity_poly.pdbx_strand_id
1 'polypeptide(L)' 'MDLINQTLLENIKNSISDVVPKKKIGIAFSGGVDSTLVSKICTDMGFDVVLLTI' A
#
# COMPACT_ATOMS: atom_id res chain seq x y z
N MET A 1 16.41 5.81 8.55
CA MET A 1 15.91 4.54 7.97
C MET A 1 17.03 3.96 7.16
N ASP A 2 17.26 2.64 7.23
CA ASP A 2 18.28 1.96 6.42
C ASP A 2 18.02 2.18 4.91
N LEU A 3 19.08 2.26 4.10
CA LEU A 3 19.01 2.47 2.64
C LEU A 3 18.21 1.36 1.95
N ILE A 4 18.34 0.12 2.43
CA ILE A 4 17.59 -1.03 1.93
C ILE A 4 16.09 -0.82 2.15
N ASN A 5 15.70 -0.37 3.35
CA ASN A 5 14.31 -0.14 3.68
C ASN A 5 13.69 1.02 2.89
N GLN A 6 14.47 2.06 2.60
CA GLN A 6 14.02 3.17 1.74
C GLN A 6 13.79 2.69 0.30
N THR A 7 14.74 1.93 -0.25
CA THR A 7 14.64 1.38 -1.60
C THR A 7 13.43 0.45 -1.73
N LEU A 8 13.20 -0.40 -0.74
CA LEU A 8 12.04 -1.29 -0.70
C LEU A 8 10.72 -0.49 -0.69
N LEU A 9 10.63 0.53 0.18
CA LEU A 9 9.44 1.38 0.27
C LEU A 9 9.14 2.08 -1.06
N GLU A 10 10.14 2.65 -1.72
CA GLU A 10 9.95 3.30 -3.02
C GLU A 10 9.52 2.32 -4.11
N ASN A 11 10.10 1.11 -4.14
CA ASN A 11 9.66 0.07 -5.08
C ASN A 11 8.19 -0.34 -4.88
N ILE A 12 7.74 -0.44 -3.62
CA ILE A 12 6.33 -0.74 -3.32
C ILE A 12 5.42 0.40 -3.80
N LYS A 13 5.76 1.65 -3.51
CA LYS A 13 4.99 2.83 -3.95
C LYS A 13 4.88 2.93 -5.47
N ASN A 14 5.99 2.69 -6.18
CA ASN A 14 6.02 2.70 -7.64
C ASN A 14 5.13 1.60 -8.20
N SER A 15 5.26 0.38 -7.69
CA SER A 15 4.44 -0.77 -8.11
C SER A 15 2.94 -0.51 -7.91
N ILE A 16 2.53 0.12 -6.79
CA ILE A 16 1.13 0.48 -6.55
C ILE A 16 0.65 1.54 -7.55
N SER A 17 1.47 2.56 -7.81
CA SER A 17 1.13 3.67 -8.70
C SER A 17 0.99 3.24 -10.15
N ASP A 18 1.81 2.28 -10.59
CA ASP A 18 1.78 1.72 -11.94
C ASP A 18 0.51 0.91 -12.22
N VAL A 19 -0.01 0.23 -11.19
CA VAL A 19 -1.18 -0.67 -11.33
C VAL A 19 -2.49 0.07 -11.07
N VAL A 20 -2.50 1.09 -10.22
CA VAL A 20 -3.73 1.76 -9.76
C VAL A 20 -3.71 3.24 -10.18
N PRO A 21 -4.12 3.56 -11.43
CA PRO A 21 -4.03 4.91 -11.97
C PRO A 21 -5.03 5.91 -11.33
N LYS A 22 -6.03 5.40 -10.61
CA LYS A 22 -7.01 6.22 -9.87
C LYS A 22 -6.66 6.16 -8.39
N LYS A 23 -6.81 7.26 -7.65
CA LYS A 23 -6.59 7.30 -6.19
C LYS A 23 -7.68 6.58 -5.38
N LYS A 24 -8.26 5.47 -5.87
CA LYS A 24 -9.24 4.66 -5.15
C LYS A 24 -8.89 3.19 -5.27
N ILE A 25 -8.78 2.49 -4.15
CA ILE A 25 -8.29 1.11 -4.09
C ILE A 25 -9.05 0.28 -3.05
N GLY A 26 -9.35 -0.98 -3.40
CA GLY A 26 -9.84 -1.98 -2.45
C GLY A 26 -8.70 -2.90 -2.02
N ILE A 27 -8.54 -3.13 -0.72
CA ILE A 27 -7.49 -4.01 -0.17
C ILE A 27 -8.16 -5.16 0.60
N ALA A 28 -7.89 -6.39 0.18
CA ALA A 28 -8.25 -7.58 0.95
C ALA A 28 -7.43 -7.59 2.25
N PHE A 29 -8.10 -7.36 3.37
CA PHE A 29 -7.49 -7.08 4.66
C PHE A 29 -7.70 -8.25 5.62
N SER A 30 -6.64 -9.02 5.84
CA SER A 30 -6.63 -10.19 6.74
C SER A 30 -6.19 -9.86 8.16
N GLY A 31 -5.72 -8.64 8.43
CA GLY A 31 -5.08 -8.25 9.68
C GLY A 31 -3.63 -8.72 9.82
N GLY A 32 -3.10 -9.46 8.83
CA GLY A 32 -1.68 -9.82 8.77
C GLY A 32 -0.80 -8.61 8.44
N VAL A 33 0.50 -8.74 8.72
CA VAL A 33 1.49 -7.66 8.55
C VAL A 33 1.52 -7.12 7.13
N ASP A 34 1.39 -7.98 6.11
CA ASP A 34 1.46 -7.56 4.71
C ASP A 34 0.26 -6.67 4.33
N SER A 35 -0.96 -7.12 4.61
CA SER A 35 -2.18 -6.35 4.33
C SER A 35 -2.25 -5.04 5.13
N THR A 36 -1.69 -5.05 6.34
CA THR A 36 -1.55 -3.86 7.20
C THR A 36 -0.53 -2.88 6.64
N LEU A 37 0.62 -3.37 6.18
CA LEU A 37 1.66 -2.54 5.60
C LEU A 37 1.18 -1.87 4.30
N VAL A 38 0.59 -2.65 3.38
CA VAL A 38 0.09 -2.13 2.11
C VAL A 38 -1.02 -1.11 2.33
N SER A 39 -1.96 -1.38 3.23
CA SER A 39 -3.04 -0.42 3.54
C SER A 39 -2.52 0.88 4.13
N LYS A 40 -1.52 0.82 5.02
CA LYS A 40 -0.88 2.02 5.56
C LYS A 40 -0.14 2.80 4.48
N ILE A 41 0.64 2.14 3.63
CA ILE A 41 1.36 2.79 2.52
C ILE A 41 0.39 3.48 1.57
N CYS A 42 -0.68 2.79 1.14
CA CYS A 42 -1.70 3.39 0.26
C CYS A 42 -2.39 4.61 0.91
N THR A 43 -2.67 4.54 2.21
CA THR A 43 -3.22 5.66 2.98
C THR A 43 -2.26 6.86 2.99
N ASP A 44 -0.97 6.62 3.25
CA ASP A 44 0.06 7.67 3.30
C ASP A 44 0.33 8.28 1.91
N MET A 45 0.13 7.51 0.83
CA MET A 45 0.16 8.01 -0.55
C MET A 45 -1.10 8.81 -0.94
N GLY A 46 -2.11 8.86 -0.06
CA GLY A 46 -3.35 9.62 -0.25
C GLY A 46 -4.37 8.94 -1.16
N PHE A 47 -4.39 7.61 -1.20
CA PHE A 47 -5.49 6.86 -1.83
C PHE A 47 -6.74 6.88 -0.94
N ASP A 48 -7.92 6.88 -1.56
CA ASP A 48 -9.19 6.48 -0.96
C ASP A 48 -9.20 4.95 -0.83
N VAL A 49 -8.84 4.46 0.37
CA VAL A 49 -8.66 3.04 0.67
C VAL A 49 -9.94 2.45 1.26
N VAL A 50 -10.44 1.38 0.64
CA VAL A 50 -11.51 0.53 1.20
C VAL A 50 -10.89 -0.79 1.66
N LEU A 51 -10.97 -1.08 2.95
CA LEU A 51 -10.53 -2.36 3.50
C LEU A 51 -11.68 -3.39 3.39
N LEU A 52 -11.40 -4.52 2.76
CA LEU A 52 -12.31 -5.63 2.56
C LEU A 52 -11.90 -6.77 3.49
N THR A 53 -12.70 -7.03 4.52
CA THR A 53 -12.47 -8.12 5.47
C THR A 53 -13.63 -9.13 5.42
N ILE A 54 -13.36 -10.40 5.70
CA ILE A 54 -14.32 -11.52 5.66
C ILE A 54 -14.29 -12.23 7.01
#